data_AF-A0A6P0U1M1-F1
#
_entry.id   AF-A0A6P0U1M1-F1
#
_cell.length_a   1.000
_cell.length_b   1.000
_cell.length_c   1.000
_cell.angle_alpha   90.00
_cell.angle_beta   90.00
_cell.angle_gamma   90.00
#
_symmetry.space_group_name_H-M   'P 1'
#
loop_
_entity.id
_entity.type
_entity.pdbx_description
1 polymer ?
#
loop_
_entity_poly.entity_id
_entity_poly.type
_entity_poly.pdbx_seq_one_letter_code
_entity_poly.pdbx_strand_id
1 'polypeptide(L)'
;VAIQAKVIGKKSGQKADFCSSIIHKDTATVTGIGAGGIAELILSGKLHKPGVWSVENSLSTELFEQVMQSRGFVKICDDGSLVYQPLN
;
A
#
# COMPACT_ATOMS: atom_id res chain seq x y z
N VAL A 1 -9.67 -3.38 -12.06
CA VAL A 1 -10.00 -3.28 -10.63
C VAL A 1 -9.54 -1.94 -10.06
N ALA A 2 -10.37 -1.32 -9.24
CA ALA A 2 -10.03 -0.15 -8.45
C ALA A 2 -10.35 -0.47 -6.99
N ILE A 3 -9.39 -0.23 -6.09
CA ILE A 3 -9.54 -0.45 -4.65
C ILE A 3 -9.31 0.90 -3.98
N GLN A 4 -10.18 1.29 -3.05
CA GLN A 4 -10.07 2.55 -2.32
C GLN A 4 -10.27 2.31 -0.83
N ALA A 5 -9.41 2.95 -0.03
CA ALA A 5 -9.56 3.12 1.40
C ALA A 5 -9.80 4.61 1.69
N LYS A 6 -10.96 4.93 2.29
CA LYS A 6 -11.27 6.29 2.76
C LYS A 6 -11.16 6.34 4.28
N VAL A 7 -10.39 7.29 4.78
CA VAL A 7 -10.21 7.55 6.20
C VAL A 7 -10.80 8.92 6.51
N ILE A 8 -11.75 8.98 7.44
CA ILE A 8 -12.33 10.21 7.96
C ILE A 8 -11.90 10.30 9.42
N GLY A 9 -11.25 11.40 9.79
CA GLY A 9 -10.67 11.53 11.12
C GLY A 9 -10.36 12.96 11.50
N LYS A 10 -9.43 13.13 12.43
CA LYS A 10 -8.92 14.43 12.84
C LYS A 10 -7.41 14.49 12.60
N LYS A 11 -6.96 15.55 11.92
CA LYS A 11 -5.53 15.89 11.75
C LYS A 11 -5.31 17.26 12.38
N SER A 12 -4.39 17.34 13.33
CA SER A 12 -4.13 18.58 14.09
C SER A 12 -5.40 19.20 14.72
N GLY A 13 -6.28 18.34 15.25
CA GLY A 13 -7.54 18.76 15.88
C GLY A 13 -8.69 19.11 14.92
N GLN A 14 -8.42 19.26 13.63
CA GLN A 14 -9.42 19.59 12.61
C GLN A 14 -9.91 18.33 11.90
N LYS A 15 -11.18 18.31 11.48
CA LYS A 15 -11.72 17.21 10.67
C LYS A 15 -10.94 17.11 9.36
N ALA A 16 -10.52 15.91 9.02
CA ALA A 16 -9.78 15.63 7.80
C ALA A 16 -10.31 14.35 7.14
N ASP A 17 -10.37 14.38 5.82
CA ASP A 17 -10.75 13.25 4.98
C ASP A 17 -9.55 12.92 4.09
N PHE A 18 -9.22 11.63 3.98
CA PHE A 18 -8.12 11.17 3.14
C PHE A 18 -8.52 9.89 2.39
N CYS A 19 -8.20 9.82 1.10
CA CYS A 19 -8.44 8.65 0.27
C CYS A 19 -7.13 8.07 -0.25
N SER A 20 -6.94 6.76 -0.12
CA SER A 20 -5.86 6.02 -0.79
C SER A 20 -6.48 5.04 -1.77
N SER A 21 -6.05 5.07 -3.03
CA SER A 21 -6.57 4.19 -4.08
C SER A 21 -5.46 3.45 -4.81
N ILE A 22 -5.76 2.27 -5.34
CA ILE A 22 -4.92 1.55 -6.30
C ILE A 22 -5.77 1.13 -7.49
N ILE A 23 -5.26 1.33 -8.70
CA ILE A 23 -5.96 1.02 -9.95
C ILE A 23 -5.08 0.07 -10.76
N HIS A 24 -5.65 -1.07 -11.17
CA HIS A 24 -4.95 -2.05 -12.01
C HIS A 24 -5.93 -2.74 -12.95
N LYS A 25 -5.53 -3.10 -14.17
CA LYS A 25 -6.45 -3.77 -15.12
C LYS A 25 -6.83 -5.20 -14.69
N ASP A 26 -5.96 -5.87 -13.95
CA ASP A 26 -6.06 -7.29 -13.60
C ASP A 26 -6.02 -7.50 -12.07
N THR A 27 -7.06 -8.15 -11.53
CA THR A 27 -7.19 -8.43 -10.09
C THR A 27 -6.18 -9.46 -9.58
N ALA A 28 -5.92 -10.52 -10.36
CA ALA A 28 -4.99 -11.57 -9.96
C ALA A 28 -3.56 -11.01 -9.85
N THR A 29 -3.18 -10.15 -10.80
CA THR A 29 -1.88 -9.48 -10.82
C THR A 29 -1.70 -8.57 -9.62
N VAL A 30 -2.64 -7.65 -9.33
CA VAL A 30 -2.49 -6.72 -8.20
C VAL A 30 -2.51 -7.45 -6.84
N THR A 31 -3.27 -8.54 -6.73
CA THR A 31 -3.27 -9.38 -5.53
C THR A 31 -1.93 -10.11 -5.35
N GLY A 32 -1.40 -10.68 -6.44
CA GLY A 32 -0.09 -11.33 -6.44
C GLY A 32 1.05 -10.38 -6.11
N ILE A 33 0.96 -9.12 -6.52
CA ILE A 33 1.93 -8.07 -6.16
C ILE A 33 1.97 -7.82 -4.65
N GLY A 34 0.80 -7.72 -4.00
CA GLY A 34 0.72 -7.58 -2.55
C GLY A 34 1.30 -8.80 -1.81
N ALA A 35 0.82 -10.00 -2.13
CA ALA A 35 1.26 -11.24 -1.47
C ALA A 35 2.75 -11.55 -1.71
N GLY A 36 3.20 -11.43 -2.97
CA GLY A 36 4.59 -11.64 -3.35
C GLY A 36 5.53 -10.60 -2.76
N GLY A 37 5.08 -9.35 -2.59
CA GLY A 37 5.83 -8.30 -1.91
C GLY A 37 6.13 -8.63 -0.45
N ILE A 38 5.14 -9.11 0.30
CA ILE A 38 5.33 -9.55 1.69
C ILE A 38 6.28 -10.75 1.74
N ALA A 39 6.10 -11.73 0.86
CA ALA A 39 6.97 -12.91 0.79
C ALA A 39 8.44 -12.52 0.53
N GLU A 40 8.70 -11.62 -0.42
CA GLU A 40 10.03 -11.07 -0.70
C GLU A 40 10.65 -10.39 0.52
N LEU A 41 9.88 -9.56 1.24
CA LEU A 41 10.36 -8.87 2.44
C LEU A 41 10.72 -9.85 3.56
N ILE A 42 9.94 -10.92 3.74
CA ILE A 42 10.23 -11.96 4.73
C ILE A 42 11.51 -12.73 4.34
N LEU A 43 11.59 -13.19 3.09
CA LEU A 43 12.71 -14.00 2.60
C LEU A 43 14.03 -13.21 2.55
N SER A 44 13.97 -11.90 2.32
CA SER A 44 15.13 -11.01 2.37
C SER A 44 15.51 -10.55 3.78
N GLY A 45 14.75 -10.94 4.81
CA GLY A 45 14.98 -10.53 6.20
C GLY A 45 14.60 -9.07 6.50
N LYS A 46 14.01 -8.35 5.53
CA LYS A 46 13.57 -6.95 5.71
C LYS A 46 12.28 -6.81 6.52
N LEU A 47 11.45 -7.85 6.52
CA LEU A 47 10.28 -7.96 7.39
C LEU A 47 10.47 -9.15 8.33
N HIS A 48 10.86 -8.86 9.58
CA HIS A 48 11.05 -9.87 10.61
C HIS A 48 10.05 -9.66 11.75
N LYS A 49 8.90 -10.33 11.67
CA LYS A 49 7.85 -10.26 12.69
C LYS A 49 7.19 -11.64 12.87
N PRO A 50 7.78 -12.53 13.69
CA PRO A 50 7.25 -13.87 13.89
C PRO A 50 5.84 -13.84 14.51
N GLY A 51 5.00 -14.80 14.14
CA GLY A 51 3.62 -14.94 14.62
C GLY A 51 2.57 -14.61 13.56
N VAL A 52 1.30 -14.57 13.98
CA VAL A 52 0.17 -14.22 13.12
C VAL A 52 -0.16 -12.74 13.32
N TRP A 53 0.03 -11.96 12.27
CA TRP A 53 -0.16 -10.51 12.30
C TRP A 53 -0.94 -10.06 11.08
N SER A 54 -1.73 -9.00 11.25
CA SER A 54 -2.28 -8.28 10.11
C SER A 54 -1.19 -7.46 9.41
N VAL A 55 -1.44 -7.09 8.15
CA VAL A 55 -0.47 -6.37 7.33
C VAL A 55 -0.17 -5.01 7.95
N GLU A 56 -1.18 -4.27 8.37
CA GLU A 56 -1.06 -2.94 8.98
C GLU A 56 -0.30 -2.92 10.32
N ASN A 57 -0.23 -4.06 11.03
CA ASN A 57 0.54 -4.19 12.26
C ASN A 57 1.97 -4.71 12.05
N SER A 58 2.29 -5.18 10.83
CA SER A 58 3.57 -5.83 10.53
C SER A 58 4.43 -5.04 9.54
N LEU A 59 3.80 -4.45 8.53
CA LEU A 59 4.45 -3.76 7.43
C LEU A 59 4.37 -2.25 7.64
N SER A 60 5.51 -1.57 7.68
CA SER A 60 5.53 -0.11 7.70
C SER A 60 5.15 0.47 6.33
N THR A 61 4.63 1.70 6.33
CA THR A 61 4.29 2.41 5.09
C THR A 61 5.50 2.56 4.17
N GLU A 62 6.69 2.80 4.71
CA GLU A 62 7.92 2.97 3.94
C GLU A 62 8.31 1.69 3.21
N LEU A 63 8.25 0.52 3.88
CA LEU A 63 8.54 -0.77 3.26
C LEU A 63 7.50 -1.13 2.19
N PHE A 64 6.22 -0.85 2.46
CA PHE A 64 5.16 -1.00 1.47
C PHE A 64 5.44 -0.15 0.22
N GLU A 65 5.77 1.13 0.39
CA GLU A 65 6.05 2.03 -0.73
C GLU A 65 7.27 1.57 -1.55
N GLN A 66 8.33 1.07 -0.91
CA GLN A 66 9.49 0.48 -1.60
C GLN A 66 9.09 -0.74 -2.43
N VAL A 67 8.25 -1.63 -1.90
CA VAL A 67 7.72 -2.81 -2.61
C VAL A 67 6.88 -2.42 -3.81
N MET A 68 6.03 -1.40 -3.67
CA MET A 68 5.17 -0.92 -4.75
C MET A 68 5.99 -0.28 -5.86
N GLN A 69 6.98 0.55 -5.51
CA GLN A 69 7.90 1.18 -6.47
C GLN A 69 8.72 0.15 -7.24
N SER A 70 9.27 -0.88 -6.58
CA SER A 70 10.05 -1.92 -7.24
C SER A 70 9.23 -2.75 -8.24
N ARG A 71 7.91 -2.74 -8.11
CA ARG A 71 6.94 -3.44 -8.97
C ARG A 71 6.27 -2.50 -9.98
N GLY A 72 6.84 -1.32 -10.17
CA GLY A 72 6.42 -0.38 -11.20
C GLY A 72 5.17 0.43 -10.88
N PHE A 73 4.82 0.59 -9.60
CA PHE A 73 3.78 1.53 -9.19
C PHE A 73 4.37 2.87 -8.80
N VAL A 74 3.72 3.94 -9.24
CA VAL A 74 3.98 5.30 -8.75
C VAL A 74 2.90 5.72 -7.77
N LYS A 75 3.34 6.43 -6.73
CA LYS A 75 2.48 7.10 -5.75
C LYS A 75 2.24 8.53 -6.22
N ILE A 76 1.01 8.86 -6.55
CA ILE A 76 0.56 10.21 -6.90
C ILE A 76 -0.21 10.76 -5.71
N CYS A 77 0.19 11.92 -5.21
CA CYS A 77 -0.45 12.57 -4.07
C CYS A 77 -1.06 13.90 -4.51
N ASP A 78 -2.36 14.06 -4.24
CA ASP A 78 -3.10 15.31 -4.38
C ASP A 78 -3.65 15.74 -3.01
N ASP A 79 -4.21 16.94 -2.91
CA ASP A 79 -4.77 17.42 -1.64
C ASP A 79 -5.92 16.52 -1.16
N GLY A 80 -5.68 15.76 -0.08
CA GLY A 80 -6.63 14.79 0.49
C GLY A 80 -6.72 13.43 -0.23
N SER A 81 -5.88 13.14 -1.23
CA SER A 81 -5.91 11.83 -1.89
C SER A 81 -4.56 11.31 -2.36
N LEU A 82 -4.47 9.99 -2.48
CA LEU A 82 -3.31 9.26 -2.95
C LEU A 82 -3.74 8.15 -3.89
N VAL A 83 -3.03 8.01 -5.01
CA VAL A 83 -3.29 6.96 -6.00
C VAL A 83 -2.00 6.20 -6.32
N TYR A 84 -2.04 4.88 -6.20
CA TYR A 84 -1.05 3.96 -6.75
C TYR A 84 -1.48 3.52 -8.13
N GLN A 85 -0.67 3.82 -9.14
CA GLN A 85 -0.92 3.38 -10.51
C GLN A 85 0.34 2.77 -11.15
N PRO A 86 0.19 1.78 -12.05
CA PRO A 86 1.31 1.25 -12.82
C PRO A 86 1.97 2.33 -13.68
N LEU A 87 3.26 2.16 -13.95
CA LEU A 87 4.04 3.04 -14.82
C LEU A 87 3.67 2.94 -16.31
N ASN A 88 2.80 2.01 -16.72
CA ASN A 88 2.37 1.79 -18.11
C ASN A 88 0.88 1.47 -18.22
#